data_AF-A0A1Y0Y6R6-F1
#
_entry.id   AF-A0A1Y0Y6R6-F1
#
_cell.length_a   1.000
_cell.length_b   1.000
_cell.length_c   1.000
_cell.angle_alpha   90.00
_cell.angle_beta   90.00
_cell.angle_gamma   90.00
#
_symmetry.space_group_name_H-M   'P 1'
#
loop_
_entity.id
_entity.type
_entity.pdbx_description
1 polymer ?
#
loop_
_entity_poly.entity_id
_entity_poly.type
_entity_poly.pdbx_seq_one_letter_code
_entity_poly.pdbx_strand_id
1 'polypeptide(L)'
;MAQRGGARPGAGRKKGGVSEFKVVGRKVSSRVAGKLADARSTPLEIMARVMAGDTSVTEMQFEAAKAAAPYIHPKLSAVQMNATVRRSVADMSDEELAALATDEGGEEEGAS
;
A
#
# COMPACT_ATOMS: atom_id res chain seq x y z
N MET A 1 -15.07 13.74 39.83
CA MET A 1 -15.45 13.33 38.45
C MET A 1 -14.57 14.08 37.46
N ALA A 2 -13.42 13.52 37.05
CA ALA A 2 -12.51 14.18 36.12
C ALA A 2 -12.99 13.97 34.68
N GLN A 3 -13.58 15.00 34.10
CA GLN A 3 -13.98 15.04 32.69
C GLN A 3 -12.72 14.89 31.81
N ARG A 4 -12.72 13.87 30.96
CA ARG A 4 -11.55 13.29 30.29
C ARG A 4 -10.80 14.28 29.37
N GLY A 5 -9.47 14.24 29.42
CA GLY A 5 -8.58 14.97 28.51
C GLY A 5 -8.60 14.38 27.10
N GLY A 6 -9.50 14.88 26.24
CA GLY A 6 -9.54 14.57 24.81
C GLY A 6 -8.77 15.60 23.97
N ALA A 7 -8.50 15.23 22.70
CA ALA A 7 -7.92 16.15 21.73
C ALA A 7 -8.80 17.41 21.62
N ARG A 8 -8.23 18.56 21.98
CA ARG A 8 -8.91 19.86 21.88
C ARG A 8 -8.89 20.32 20.41
N PRO A 9 -9.92 21.03 19.92
CA PRO A 9 -9.85 21.69 18.63
C PRO A 9 -8.60 22.56 18.54
N GLY A 10 -7.70 22.27 17.59
CA GLY A 10 -6.41 22.97 17.44
C GLY A 10 -5.25 22.42 18.29
N ALA A 11 -5.44 21.35 19.07
CA ALA A 11 -4.34 20.67 19.75
C ALA A 11 -3.56 19.74 18.81
N GLY A 12 -2.24 19.69 18.99
CA GLY A 12 -1.33 18.83 18.23
C GLY A 12 -0.37 19.61 17.32
N ARG A 13 0.63 18.90 16.78
CA ARG A 13 1.53 19.48 15.78
C ARG A 13 0.75 19.77 14.50
N LYS A 14 1.00 20.93 13.89
CA LYS A 14 0.45 21.26 12.56
C LYS A 14 0.75 20.11 11.60
N LYS A 15 -0.26 19.72 10.82
CA LYS A 15 -0.12 18.69 9.78
C LYS A 15 1.05 19.09 8.87
N GLY A 16 2.03 18.20 8.72
CA GLY A 16 3.18 18.46 7.86
C GLY A 16 2.71 18.85 6.46
N GLY A 17 3.22 19.96 5.93
CA GLY A 17 2.95 20.36 4.57
C GLY A 17 3.48 19.29 3.61
N VAL A 18 2.72 18.99 2.56
CA VAL A 18 3.29 18.25 1.43
C VAL A 18 4.37 19.13 0.81
N SER A 19 5.59 18.61 0.71
CA SER A 19 6.67 19.35 0.08
C SER A 19 6.28 19.71 -1.36
N GLU A 20 6.59 20.93 -1.77
CA GLU A 20 6.32 21.42 -3.12
C GLU A 20 6.87 20.45 -4.18
N PHE A 21 8.04 19.87 -3.91
CA PHE A 21 8.65 18.83 -4.74
C PHE A 21 7.76 17.59 -4.94
N LYS A 22 7.09 17.08 -3.88
CA LYS A 22 6.14 15.96 -4.00
C LYS A 22 4.90 16.34 -4.80
N VAL A 23 4.39 17.56 -4.62
CA VAL A 23 3.21 18.05 -5.33
C VAL A 23 3.52 18.24 -6.82
N VAL A 24 4.68 18.83 -7.14
CA VAL A 24 5.15 19.03 -8.51
C VAL A 24 5.43 17.70 -9.19
N GLY A 25 6.15 16.78 -8.53
CA GLY A 25 6.42 15.44 -9.05
C GLY A 25 5.12 14.70 -9.39
N ARG A 26 4.15 14.68 -8.48
CA ARG A 26 2.85 14.02 -8.71
C ARG A 26 2.08 14.66 -9.88
N LYS A 27 2.11 15.99 -10.02
CA LYS A 27 1.45 16.72 -11.12
C LYS A 27 2.14 16.53 -12.48
N VAL A 28 3.46 16.38 -12.50
CA VAL A 28 4.23 16.13 -13.74
C VAL A 28 4.00 14.69 -14.18
N SER A 29 4.13 13.72 -13.27
CA SER A 29 3.81 12.32 -13.53
C SER A 29 2.37 12.13 -14.01
N SER A 30 1.39 12.81 -13.40
CA SER A 30 -0.01 12.70 -13.84
C SER A 30 -0.26 13.31 -15.22
N ARG A 31 0.44 14.40 -15.58
CA ARG A 31 0.32 15.02 -16.91
C ARG A 31 0.95 14.17 -18.01
N VAL A 32 2.10 13.57 -17.72
CA VAL A 32 2.79 12.66 -18.65
C VAL A 32 1.97 11.38 -18.82
N ALA A 33 1.46 10.80 -17.73
CA ALA A 33 0.59 9.63 -17.78
C ALA A 33 -0.69 9.89 -18.59
N GLY A 34 -1.35 11.05 -18.40
CA GLY A 34 -2.58 11.40 -19.13
C GLY A 34 -2.38 11.52 -20.64
N LYS A 35 -1.23 12.03 -21.10
CA LYS A 35 -0.91 12.11 -22.53
C LYS A 35 -0.54 10.77 -23.17
N LEU A 36 -0.05 9.83 -22.37
CA LEU A 36 0.38 8.50 -22.83
C LEU A 36 -0.76 7.46 -22.80
N ALA A 37 -1.82 7.72 -22.03
CA ALA A 37 -2.96 6.83 -21.85
C ALA A 37 -3.77 6.60 -23.14
N ASP A 38 -3.90 7.60 -24.00
CA ASP A 38 -4.68 7.47 -25.25
C ASP A 38 -3.99 6.61 -26.33
N ALA A 39 -2.70 6.30 -26.17
CA ALA A 39 -1.88 5.68 -27.23
C ALA A 39 -1.37 4.27 -26.90
N ARG A 40 -1.87 3.60 -25.85
CA ARG A 40 -1.26 2.36 -25.29
C ARG A 40 0.26 2.49 -25.08
N SER A 41 0.69 3.69 -24.72
CA SER A 41 2.11 4.09 -24.70
C SER A 41 2.65 4.19 -23.28
N THR A 42 1.84 3.83 -22.28
CA THR A 42 2.32 3.80 -20.92
C THR A 42 3.37 2.69 -20.76
N PRO A 43 4.41 2.90 -19.93
CA PRO A 43 5.39 1.85 -19.66
C PRO A 43 4.78 0.50 -19.28
N LEU A 44 3.72 0.50 -18.47
CA LEU A 44 3.03 -0.73 -18.06
C LEU A 44 2.40 -1.47 -19.25
N GLU A 45 1.75 -0.75 -20.18
CA GLU A 45 1.15 -1.36 -21.37
C GLU A 45 2.19 -1.92 -22.33
N ILE A 46 3.30 -1.21 -22.53
CA ILE A 46 4.42 -1.70 -23.35
C ILE A 46 4.96 -3.00 -22.75
N MET A 47 5.21 -3.04 -21.44
CA MET A 47 5.66 -4.25 -20.75
C MET A 47 4.62 -5.38 -20.83
N ALA A 48 3.32 -5.07 -20.68
CA ALA A 48 2.25 -6.07 -20.78
C ALA A 48 2.11 -6.66 -22.19
N ARG A 49 2.32 -5.85 -23.25
CA ARG A 49 2.33 -6.32 -24.65
C ARG A 49 3.47 -7.30 -24.90
N VAL A 50 4.68 -6.96 -24.44
CA VAL A 50 5.84 -7.87 -24.53
C VAL A 50 5.55 -9.19 -23.81
N MET A 51 4.95 -9.13 -22.61
CA MET A 51 4.55 -10.34 -21.87
C MET A 51 3.50 -11.18 -22.60
N ALA A 52 2.62 -10.56 -23.38
CA ALA A 52 1.64 -11.25 -24.22
C ALA A 52 2.25 -11.83 -25.52
N GLY A 53 3.56 -11.67 -25.75
CA GLY A 53 4.25 -12.15 -26.93
C GLY A 53 4.20 -11.22 -28.14
N ASP A 54 3.86 -9.94 -27.95
CA ASP A 54 3.85 -8.95 -29.03
C ASP A 54 5.27 -8.60 -29.49
N THR A 55 5.65 -9.09 -30.66
CA THR A 55 6.98 -8.86 -31.26
C THR A 55 7.11 -7.51 -31.96
N SER A 56 6.06 -6.69 -32.03
CA SER A 56 6.14 -5.33 -32.60
C SER A 56 6.83 -4.35 -31.66
N VAL A 57 6.91 -4.68 -30.38
CA VAL A 57 7.65 -3.89 -29.39
C VAL A 57 9.13 -4.19 -29.53
N THR A 58 9.90 -3.16 -29.86
CA THR A 58 11.36 -3.25 -29.98
C THR A 58 12.03 -3.30 -28.60
N GLU A 59 13.23 -3.87 -28.55
CA GLU A 59 14.05 -3.90 -27.33
C GLU A 59 14.29 -2.49 -26.75
N MET A 60 14.52 -1.50 -27.63
CA MET A 60 14.69 -0.11 -27.23
C MET A 60 13.44 0.48 -26.56
N GLN A 61 12.24 0.12 -27.05
CA GLN A 61 10.99 0.55 -26.43
C GLN A 61 10.77 -0.12 -25.07
N PHE A 62 11.14 -1.39 -24.94
CA PHE A 62 11.06 -2.11 -23.67
C PHE A 62 12.02 -1.52 -22.61
N GLU A 63 13.27 -1.26 -22.98
CA GLU A 63 14.24 -0.64 -22.06
C GLU A 63 13.86 0.80 -21.68
N ALA A 64 13.33 1.58 -22.64
CA ALA A 64 12.79 2.91 -22.34
C ALA A 64 11.61 2.86 -21.36
N ALA A 65 10.68 1.91 -21.55
CA ALA A 65 9.55 1.70 -20.65
C ALA A 65 10.02 1.31 -19.24
N LYS A 66 10.93 0.35 -19.14
CA LYS A 66 11.52 -0.10 -17.87
C LYS A 66 12.20 1.04 -17.11
N ALA A 67 12.97 1.89 -17.79
CA ALA A 67 13.61 3.06 -17.20
C ALA A 67 12.59 4.13 -16.74
N ALA A 68 11.51 4.33 -17.49
CA ALA A 68 10.48 5.34 -17.20
C ALA A 68 9.48 4.90 -16.11
N ALA A 69 9.26 3.59 -15.93
CA ALA A 69 8.24 3.04 -15.02
C ALA A 69 8.26 3.61 -13.59
N PRO A 70 9.41 3.80 -12.90
CA PRO A 70 9.45 4.32 -11.53
C PRO A 70 8.94 5.76 -11.36
N TYR A 71 8.94 6.56 -12.43
CA TYR A 71 8.59 7.97 -12.39
C TYR A 71 7.16 8.24 -12.89
N ILE A 72 6.62 7.33 -13.71
CA ILE A 72 5.29 7.49 -14.32
C ILE A 72 4.24 6.70 -13.52
N HIS A 73 4.57 5.49 -13.05
CA HIS A 73 3.64 4.64 -12.33
C HIS A 73 4.01 4.54 -10.84
N PRO A 74 3.05 4.76 -9.93
CA PRO A 74 3.28 4.48 -8.51
C PRO A 74 3.65 3.02 -8.33
N LYS A 75 4.79 2.74 -7.67
CA LYS A 75 5.09 1.39 -7.21
C LYS A 75 4.03 0.98 -6.19
N LEU A 76 3.61 -0.28 -6.23
CA LEU A 76 2.80 -0.87 -5.16
C LEU A 76 3.55 -0.68 -3.84
N SER A 77 2.98 0.09 -2.90
CA SER A 77 3.54 0.17 -1.56
C SER A 77 3.20 -1.12 -0.84
N ALA A 78 4.22 -1.87 -0.42
CA ALA A 78 4.03 -2.96 0.51
C ALA A 78 3.53 -2.36 1.85
N VAL A 79 2.25 -2.53 2.14
CA VAL A 79 1.70 -2.18 3.45
C VAL A 79 2.02 -3.34 4.39
N GLN A 80 3.06 -3.21 5.21
CA GLN A 80 3.26 -4.13 6.33
C GLN A 80 2.19 -3.83 7.38
N MET A 81 1.19 -4.72 7.47
CA MET A 81 0.09 -4.61 8.42
C MET A 81 0.41 -5.44 9.68
N ASN A 82 1.02 -4.80 10.67
CA ASN A 82 1.08 -5.34 12.03
C ASN A 82 -0.21 -4.97 12.76
N ALA A 83 -1.28 -5.71 12.49
CA ALA A 83 -2.57 -5.53 13.15
C ALA A 83 -2.79 -6.62 14.19
N THR A 84 -2.95 -6.23 15.45
CA THR A 84 -3.59 -7.09 16.45
C THR A 84 -5.08 -7.13 16.15
N VAL A 85 -5.53 -8.18 15.46
CA VAL A 85 -6.95 -8.35 15.12
C VAL A 85 -7.72 -8.62 16.42
N ARG A 86 -8.39 -7.60 16.94
CA ARG A 86 -9.36 -7.74 18.03
C ARG A 86 -10.62 -8.37 17.45
N ARG A 87 -10.70 -9.69 17.46
CA ARG A 87 -11.91 -10.44 17.06
C ARG A 87 -12.80 -10.67 18.28
N SER A 88 -14.11 -10.54 18.10
CA SER A 88 -15.08 -10.91 19.15
C SER A 88 -15.18 -12.43 19.21
N VAL A 89 -15.37 -12.97 20.42
CA VAL A 89 -15.63 -14.41 20.64
C VAL A 89 -16.90 -14.85 19.89
N ALA A 90 -17.87 -13.93 19.73
CA ALA A 90 -19.11 -14.20 19.00
C ALA A 90 -18.93 -14.41 17.49
N ASP A 91 -17.78 -14.02 16.93
CA ASP A 91 -17.47 -14.18 15.50
C ASP A 91 -16.61 -15.43 15.23
N MET A 92 -16.30 -16.23 16.24
CA MET A 92 -15.52 -17.47 16.13
C MET A 92 -16.45 -18.62 15.76
N SER A 93 -15.97 -19.56 14.95
CA SER A 93 -16.74 -20.78 14.69
C SER A 93 -16.74 -21.69 15.92
N ASP A 94 -17.74 -22.57 16.01
CA ASP A 94 -17.83 -23.56 17.09
C ASP A 94 -16.59 -24.48 17.15
N GLU A 95 -15.99 -24.77 15.99
CA GLU A 95 -14.75 -25.54 15.85
C GLU A 95 -13.55 -24.78 16.43
N GLU A 96 -13.42 -23.47 16.12
CA GLU A 96 -12.36 -22.60 16.66
C GLU A 96 -12.49 -22.44 18.19
N LEU A 97 -13.73 -22.36 18.70
CA LEU A 97 -14.00 -22.28 20.13
C LEU A 97 -13.69 -23.57 20.88
N ALA A 98 -14.03 -24.72 20.29
CA ALA A 98 -13.71 -26.02 20.87
C ALA A 98 -12.19 -26.22 20.98
N ALA A 99 -11.44 -25.82 19.94
CA ALA A 99 -9.98 -25.91 19.94
C ALA A 99 -9.35 -25.07 21.07
N LEU A 100 -9.84 -23.83 21.30
CA LEU A 100 -9.38 -22.98 22.40
C LEU A 100 -9.76 -23.53 23.79
N ALA A 101 -10.89 -24.22 23.90
CA ALA A 101 -11.31 -24.83 25.16
C ALA A 101 -10.47 -26.07 25.52
N THR A 102 -9.85 -26.72 24.51
CA THR A 102 -8.96 -27.88 24.70
C THR A 102 -7.49 -27.52 24.82
N ASP A 103 -7.09 -26.32 24.39
CA ASP A 103 -5.74 -25.79 24.56
C ASP A 103 -5.61 -25.20 25.98
N GLU A 104 -5.28 -26.06 26.96
CA GLU A 104 -4.94 -25.62 28.31
C GLU A 104 -3.73 -24.68 28.24
N GLY A 105 -3.97 -23.40 28.57
CA GLY A 105 -3.00 -22.32 28.48
C GLY A 105 -1.65 -22.66 29.11
N GLY A 106 -0.63 -22.79 28.26
CA GLY A 106 0.76 -22.76 28.68
C GLY A 106 1.16 -21.33 29.08
N GLU A 107 0.94 -21.01 30.36
CA GLU A 107 1.72 -19.99 31.06
C GLU A 107 3.17 -20.49 31.16
N GLU A 108 4.10 -19.88 30.41
CA GLU A 108 5.46 -19.72 30.90
C GLU A 108 5.64 -18.24 31.27
N GLU A 109 5.43 -18.01 32.57
CA GLU A 109 5.89 -16.83 33.28
C GLU A 109 7.38 -16.58 33.01
N GLY A 110 7.72 -15.30 32.85
CA GLY A 110 9.12 -14.88 32.87
C GLY A 110 9.80 -15.31 34.16
N ALA A 111 10.92 -16.01 34.03
CA ALA A 111 11.92 -16.14 35.06
C ALA A 111 13.32 -15.91 34.46
N SER A 112 13.99 -14.88 35.03
CA SER A 112 15.42 -14.50 34.94
C SER A 112 15.75 -13.30 34.05
#